data_AF-A0A930R534-F1
#
_entry.id   AF-A0A930R534-F1
#
_cell.length_a   1.000
_cell.length_b   1.000
_cell.length_c   1.000
_cell.angle_alpha   90.00
_cell.angle_beta   90.00
_cell.angle_gamma   90.00
#
_symmetry.space_group_name_H-M   'P 1'
#
loop_
_entity.id
_entity.type
_entity.pdbx_description
1 polymer ?
#
loop_
_entity_poly.entity_id
_entity_poly.type
_entity_poly.pdbx_seq_one_letter_code
_entity_poly.pdbx_strand_id
1 'polypeptide(L)' 'VRPLTIETRIEGRRGCRCGEVLRGAILPKECALFGRACVPEHAVGPCMVSVEGTCAAWYKYGGGRFHYGA' A
#
# COMPACT_ATOMS: atom_id res chain seq x y z
N VAL A 1 -24.58 -15.05 16.91
CA VAL A 1 -23.16 -14.69 16.82
C VAL A 1 -22.96 -13.27 17.31
N ARG A 2 -22.26 -13.09 18.43
CA ARG A 2 -22.05 -11.78 19.07
C ARG A 2 -20.89 -11.08 18.34
N PRO A 3 -21.05 -9.87 17.77
CA PRO A 3 -19.96 -9.20 17.09
C PRO A 3 -18.88 -8.84 18.11
N LEU A 4 -17.61 -9.14 17.77
CA LEU A 4 -16.46 -8.67 18.54
C LEU A 4 -16.24 -7.20 18.20
N THR A 5 -16.33 -6.34 19.20
CA THR A 5 -16.03 -4.92 19.08
C THR A 5 -14.51 -4.77 18.96
N ILE A 6 -13.97 -4.72 17.73
CA ILE A 6 -12.55 -4.43 17.52
C ILE A 6 -12.36 -2.93 17.59
N GLU A 7 -11.80 -2.46 18.71
CA GLU A 7 -11.27 -1.11 18.86
C GLU A 7 -9.96 -1.03 18.07
N THR A 8 -10.04 -0.68 16.79
CA THR A 8 -8.88 -0.53 15.93
C THR A 8 -8.02 0.64 16.38
N ARG A 9 -6.99 0.33 17.20
CA ARG A 9 -5.89 1.25 17.46
C ARG A 9 -5.05 1.39 16.18
N ILE A 10 -5.37 2.39 15.35
CA ILE A 10 -4.57 2.71 14.16
C ILE A 10 -3.33 3.50 14.59
N GLU A 11 -2.46 2.87 15.38
CA GLU A 11 -1.08 3.34 15.56
C GLU A 11 -0.22 2.62 14.52
N GLY A 12 -0.30 3.11 13.28
CA GLY A 12 0.23 2.38 12.14
C GLY A 12 0.60 3.24 10.94
N ARG A 13 1.57 4.14 11.16
CA ARG A 13 2.42 4.80 10.15
C ARG A 13 1.77 5.97 9.42
N ARG A 14 1.82 7.13 10.08
CA ARG A 14 1.47 8.46 9.53
C ARG A 14 2.05 8.61 8.12
N GLY A 15 1.19 8.83 7.14
CA GLY A 15 1.57 9.05 5.74
C GLY A 15 1.48 7.83 4.81
N CYS A 16 1.29 6.60 5.31
CA CYS A 16 1.02 5.46 4.44
C CYS A 16 -0.42 5.51 3.91
N ARG A 17 -0.58 5.49 2.58
CA ARG A 17 -1.90 5.54 1.90
C ARG A 17 -2.37 4.16 1.39
N CYS A 18 -1.93 3.08 2.02
CA CYS A 18 -2.27 1.71 1.61
C CYS A 18 -3.78 1.45 1.50
N GLY A 19 -4.59 1.97 2.44
CA GLY A 19 -6.04 1.82 2.39
C GLY A 19 -6.70 2.55 1.22
N GLU A 20 -6.08 3.59 0.65
CA GLU A 20 -6.55 4.26 -0.55
C GLU A 20 -6.14 3.50 -1.81
N VAL A 21 -4.91 2.97 -1.84
CA VAL A 21 -4.43 2.09 -2.91
C VAL A 21 -5.31 0.84 -3.04
N LEU A 22 -5.62 0.18 -1.92
CA LEU A 22 -6.46 -1.02 -1.91
C LEU A 22 -7.91 -0.75 -2.36
N ARG A 23 -8.41 0.47 -2.15
CA ARG A 23 -9.73 0.90 -2.66
C ARG A 23 -9.69 1.36 -4.11
N GLY A 24 -8.53 1.38 -4.75
CA GLY A 24 -8.33 1.92 -6.09
C GLY A 24 -8.52 3.43 -6.18
N ALA A 25 -8.49 4.16 -5.05
CA ALA A 25 -8.67 5.61 -5.02
C ALA A 25 -7.42 6.36 -5.50
N ILE A 26 -6.24 5.73 -5.38
CA ILE A 26 -4.96 6.25 -5.88
C ILE A 26 -4.09 5.10 -6.39
N LEU A 27 -3.15 5.41 -7.28
CA LEU A 27 -2.06 4.52 -7.67
C LEU A 27 -0.90 4.57 -6.65
N PRO A 28 -0.07 3.51 -6.55
CA PRO A 28 1.09 3.51 -5.65
C PRO A 28 2.03 4.71 -5.83
N LYS A 29 2.25 5.18 -7.07
CA LYS A 29 3.07 6.38 -7.36
C LYS A 29 2.53 7.69 -6.78
N GLU A 30 1.24 7.74 -6.43
CA GLU A 30 0.59 8.91 -5.82
C GLU A 30 0.70 8.90 -4.28
N CYS A 31 1.23 7.82 -3.71
CA CYS A 31 1.64 7.78 -2.32
C CYS A 31 3.04 8.40 -2.19
N ALA A 32 3.17 9.49 -1.43
CA ALA A 32 4.44 10.21 -1.25
C ALA A 32 5.59 9.36 -0.69
N LEU A 33 5.27 8.25 -0.01
CA LEU A 33 6.26 7.33 0.56
C LEU A 33 6.73 6.27 -0.45
N PHE A 34 5.95 5.96 -1.48
CA PHE A 34 6.22 4.86 -2.40
C PHE A 34 7.53 5.08 -3.17
N GLY A 35 8.40 4.07 -3.16
CA GLY A 35 9.70 4.11 -3.83
C GLY A 35 10.73 5.07 -3.22
N ARG A 36 10.38 5.73 -2.12
CA ARG A 36 11.26 6.61 -1.34
C ARG A 36 11.51 5.98 0.04
N ALA A 37 10.70 6.38 1.03
CA ALA A 37 10.77 5.84 2.37
C ALA A 37 10.12 4.45 2.49
N CYS A 38 9.21 4.09 1.58
CA CYS A 38 8.54 2.80 1.52
C CYS A 38 9.08 2.03 0.31
N VAL A 39 9.99 1.09 0.60
CA VAL A 39 10.64 0.15 -0.33
C VAL A 39 10.60 -1.26 0.29
N PRO A 40 10.86 -2.36 -0.46
CA PRO A 40 10.76 -3.71 0.07
C PRO A 40 11.61 -3.96 1.34
N GLU A 41 12.82 -3.41 1.38
CA GLU A 41 13.76 -3.52 2.51
C GLU A 41 13.30 -2.73 3.73
N HIS A 42 12.58 -1.62 3.52
CA HIS A 42 12.08 -0.71 4.55
C HIS A 42 10.58 -0.47 4.36
N ALA A 43 9.81 -1.55 4.41
CA ALA A 43 8.39 -1.48 4.10
C ALA A 43 7.63 -0.65 5.15
N VAL A 44 6.99 0.44 4.70
CA VAL A 44 6.08 1.24 5.53
C VAL A 44 4.71 0.57 5.61
N GLY A 45 4.03 0.37 4.48
CA GLY A 45 2.69 -0.20 4.49
C GLY A 45 2.66 -1.71 4.32
N PRO A 46 1.56 -2.40 4.71
CA PRO A 46 1.37 -3.82 4.43
C PRO A 46 1.41 -4.14 2.93
N CYS A 47 0.97 -3.21 2.07
CA CYS A 47 1.02 -3.39 0.62
C CYS A 47 2.45 -3.43 0.05
N MET A 48 3.47 -3.02 0.82
CA MET A 48 4.89 -3.15 0.46
C MET A 48 5.55 -4.36 1.11
N VAL A 49 5.01 -4.86 2.23
CA VAL A 49 5.50 -6.08 2.90
C VAL A 49 5.10 -7.34 2.13
N SER A 50 3.85 -7.41 1.68
CA SER A 50 3.35 -8.59 0.97
C SER A 50 3.86 -8.61 -0.47
N VAL A 51 4.31 -9.78 -0.93
CA VAL A 51 4.68 -10.02 -2.33
C VAL A 51 3.49 -9.87 -3.29
N GLU A 52 2.28 -10.11 -2.80
CA GLU A 52 1.01 -9.89 -3.51
C GLU A 52 0.48 -8.46 -3.31
N GLY A 53 1.14 -7.66 -2.46
CA GLY A 53 0.75 -6.29 -2.18
C GLY A 53 0.92 -5.41 -3.41
N THR A 54 -0.08 -4.58 -3.69
CA THR A 54 -0.09 -3.70 -4.87
C THR A 54 1.15 -2.81 -4.95
N CYS A 55 1.65 -2.31 -3.82
CA CYS A 55 2.87 -1.49 -3.80
C CYS A 55 4.10 -2.33 -4.12
N ALA A 56 4.28 -3.52 -3.52
CA ALA A 56 5.42 -4.38 -3.83
C ALA A 56 5.43 -4.81 -5.31
N ALA A 57 4.27 -5.18 -5.84
CA ALA A 57 4.11 -5.52 -7.26
C ALA A 57 4.44 -4.33 -8.16
N TRP A 58 3.95 -3.13 -7.84
CA TRP A 58 4.30 -1.91 -8.58
C TRP A 58 5.77 -1.54 -8.48
N TYR A 59 6.40 -1.73 -7.33
CA TYR A 59 7.83 -1.46 -7.16
C TYR A 59 8.67 -2.40 -8.02
N LYS A 60 8.27 -3.67 -8.10
CA LYS A 60 8.97 -4.70 -8.87
C LYS A 60 8.74 -4.61 -10.38
N TYR A 61 7.53 -4.26 -10.82
CA TYR A 61 7.12 -4.39 -12.22
C TYR A 61 6.55 -3.11 -12.86
N GLY A 62 6.28 -2.07 -12.08
CA GLY A 62 5.56 -0.86 -12.52
C GLY A 62 6.36 0.10 -13.41
N GLY A 63 7.66 -0.15 -13.63
CA GLY A 63 8.56 0.70 -14.42
C GLY A 63 8.31 0.77 -15.93
N GLY A 64 7.11 0.43 -16.44
CA GLY A 64 6.77 0.76 -17.83
C GLY A 64 5.68 -0.05 -18.54
N ARG A 65 4.87 -0.90 -17.88
CA ARG A 65 3.89 -1.73 -18.62
C ARG A 65 2.50 -1.87 -18.01
N PHE A 66 2.24 -1.39 -16.80
CA PHE A 66 0.96 -1.60 -16.11
C PHE A 66 0.24 -0.28 -15.85
N HIS A 67 -0.62 0.13 -16.78
CA HIS A 67 -1.65 1.13 -16.52
C HIS A 67 -2.91 0.37 -16.07
N TYR A 68 -3.23 0.40 -14.78
CA TYR A 68 -4.51 -0.09 -14.30
C TYR A 68 -5.55 1.00 -14.58
N GLY A 69 -6.48 0.76 -15.51
CA GLY A 69 -7.55 1.70 -15.85
C GLY A 69 -7.24 2.74 -16.94
N ALA A 70 -6.40 2.40 -17.92
CA ALA A 70 -6.56 3.00 -19.25
C ALA A 70 -7.75 2.35 -19.97
#